data_AF-A0A929K6R2-F1
#
_entry.id   AF-A0A929K6R2-F1
#
_cell.length_a   1.000
_cell.length_b   1.000
_cell.length_c   1.000
_cell.angle_alpha   90.00
_cell.angle_beta   90.00
_cell.angle_gamma   90.00
#
_symmetry.space_group_name_H-M   'P 1'
#
loop_
_entity.id
_entity.type
_entity.pdbx_description
1 polymer ?
#
loop_
_entity_poly.entity_id
_entity_poly.type
_entity_poly.pdbx_seq_one_letter_code
_entity_poly.pdbx_strand_id
1 'polypeptide(L)'
;VINEVESNPPGNDNSNSVIEWVELYNPSSEDVDLSGWILKTTHGRIGMGYLSGTIKAKDYRVFGKGSQWLDNEGDSVILRDNGGAKIDEVAFTDTENDDRTWQRYPNGENSWDFRWKTKEYSNGG
;
A
#
# COMPACT_ATOMS: atom_id res chain seq x y z
N VAL A 1 0.20 -2.96 9.09
CA VAL A 1 0.31 -3.93 7.96
C VAL A 1 -0.11 -3.24 6.69
N ILE A 2 0.27 -3.76 5.52
CA ILE A 2 -0.23 -3.26 4.23
C ILE A 2 -1.68 -3.70 4.11
N ASN A 3 -2.59 -2.81 3.72
CA ASN A 3 -4.03 -3.07 3.70
C ASN A 3 -4.63 -3.04 2.29
N GLU A 4 -4.17 -2.11 1.46
CA GLU A 4 -4.68 -1.91 0.11
C GLU A 4 -3.58 -1.36 -0.80
N VAL A 5 -3.58 -1.76 -2.07
CA VAL A 5 -2.60 -1.34 -3.08
C VAL A 5 -3.31 -0.98 -4.38
N GLU A 6 -3.11 0.26 -4.82
CA GLU A 6 -3.49 0.78 -6.13
C GLU A 6 -2.24 0.93 -6.98
N SER A 7 -2.08 0.04 -7.96
CA SER A 7 -0.92 -0.02 -8.84
C SER A 7 -1.22 0.38 -10.29
N ASN A 8 -2.48 0.46 -10.71
CA ASN A 8 -2.83 0.80 -12.09
C ASN A 8 -4.06 1.72 -12.16
N PRO A 9 -4.02 2.88 -11.47
CA PRO A 9 -5.13 3.82 -11.43
C PRO A 9 -5.47 4.36 -12.83
N PRO A 10 -6.73 4.77 -13.09
CA PRO A 10 -7.15 5.19 -14.42
C PRO A 10 -6.34 6.37 -14.94
N GLY A 11 -5.59 6.15 -16.03
CA GLY A 11 -4.87 7.19 -16.73
C GLY A 11 -3.50 6.75 -17.24
N ASN A 12 -2.52 7.63 -17.07
CA ASN A 12 -1.11 7.39 -17.39
C ASN A 12 -0.30 7.50 -16.11
N ASP A 13 0.22 6.38 -15.62
CA ASP A 13 0.96 6.24 -14.37
C ASP A 13 2.21 7.12 -14.31
N ASN A 14 2.77 7.51 -15.47
CA ASN A 14 3.89 8.43 -15.54
C ASN A 14 3.49 9.91 -15.30
N SER A 15 2.19 10.21 -15.20
CA SER A 15 1.70 11.55 -14.89
C SER A 15 1.69 11.79 -13.38
N ASN A 16 2.15 12.96 -12.95
CA ASN A 16 2.06 13.37 -11.54
C ASN A 16 0.62 13.57 -11.02
N SER A 17 -0.37 13.59 -11.91
CA SER A 17 -1.79 13.67 -11.55
C SER A 17 -2.44 12.30 -11.30
N VAL A 18 -1.75 11.23 -11.66
CA VAL A 18 -2.18 9.84 -11.50
C VAL A 18 -1.29 9.27 -10.40
N ILE A 19 -1.91 8.86 -9.30
CA ILE A 19 -1.19 8.50 -8.08
C ILE A 19 -1.46 7.03 -7.78
N GLU A 20 -0.41 6.23 -7.89
CA GLU A 20 -0.33 4.91 -7.28
C GLU A 20 -0.12 5.07 -5.77
N TRP A 21 -0.72 4.19 -4.98
CA TRP A 21 -0.63 4.30 -3.54
C TRP A 21 -0.74 2.95 -2.83
N VAL A 22 -0.19 2.95 -1.61
CA VAL A 22 -0.26 1.84 -0.66
C VAL A 22 -0.91 2.37 0.60
N GLU A 23 -1.94 1.69 1.07
CA GLU A 23 -2.56 1.95 2.37
C GLU A 23 -1.99 1.01 3.43
N LEU A 24 -1.73 1.58 4.60
CA LEU A 24 -1.40 0.85 5.80
C LEU A 24 -2.56 0.88 6.77
N TYR A 25 -2.83 -0.26 7.40
CA TYR A 25 -3.77 -0.37 8.51
C TYR A 25 -3.03 -0.72 9.80
N ASN A 26 -3.42 -0.10 10.91
CA ASN A 26 -2.96 -0.46 12.25
C ASN A 26 -3.98 -1.38 12.96
N PRO A 27 -3.76 -2.71 12.96
CA PRO A 27 -4.69 -3.64 13.59
C PRO A 27 -4.56 -3.69 15.12
N SER A 28 -3.59 -2.99 15.72
CA SER A 28 -3.37 -3.03 17.16
C SER A 28 -4.36 -2.15 17.93
N SER A 29 -4.31 -2.21 19.27
CA SER A 29 -5.06 -1.34 20.17
C SER A 29 -4.31 -0.06 20.53
N GLU A 30 -3.08 0.11 20.04
CA GLU A 30 -2.20 1.23 20.37
C GLU A 30 -1.83 2.01 19.11
N ASP A 31 -1.41 3.26 19.30
CA ASP A 31 -0.90 4.09 18.21
C ASP A 31 0.50 3.58 17.76
N VAL A 32 0.75 3.59 16.45
CA VAL A 32 2.02 3.15 15.86
C VAL A 32 2.72 4.33 15.21
N ASP A 33 3.93 4.65 15.67
CA ASP A 33 4.82 5.62 15.05
C ASP A 33 5.60 4.97 13.89
N LEU A 34 5.42 5.52 12.69
CA LEU A 34 6.08 5.10 11.46
C LEU A 34 7.37 5.84 11.18
N SER A 35 7.86 6.67 12.10
CA SER A 35 9.11 7.41 11.94
C SER A 35 10.27 6.46 11.64
N GLY A 36 10.83 6.57 10.43
CA GLY A 36 11.94 5.75 9.95
C GLY A 36 11.52 4.41 9.31
N TRP A 37 10.23 4.09 9.29
CA TRP A 37 9.71 2.94 8.53
C TRP A 37 9.81 3.22 7.03
N ILE A 38 9.83 2.16 6.22
CA ILE A 38 9.91 2.26 4.76
C ILE A 38 8.95 1.32 4.05
N LEU A 39 8.48 1.75 2.89
CA LEU A 39 7.93 0.91 1.83
C LEU A 39 8.99 0.73 0.75
N LYS A 40 9.14 -0.50 0.25
CA LYS A 40 10.12 -0.84 -0.78
C LYS A 40 9.49 -1.77 -1.81
N THR A 41 9.58 -1.42 -3.09
CA THR A 41 9.19 -2.33 -4.18
C THR A 41 10.30 -3.31 -4.53
N THR A 42 9.98 -4.36 -5.28
CA THR A 42 10.94 -5.45 -5.55
C THR A 42 11.15 -5.73 -7.03
N HIS A 43 10.27 -5.24 -7.88
CA HIS A 43 10.34 -5.42 -9.32
C HIS A 43 10.83 -4.15 -10.03
N GLY A 44 11.31 -4.34 -11.27
CA GLY A 44 11.75 -3.27 -12.15
C GLY A 44 12.67 -2.24 -11.48
N ARG A 45 12.24 -0.98 -11.48
CA ARG A 45 12.96 0.10 -10.81
C ARG A 45 12.53 0.16 -9.34
N ILE A 46 13.38 -0.37 -8.47
CA ILE A 46 13.18 -0.37 -7.02
C ILE A 46 12.89 1.04 -6.48
N GLY A 47 11.65 1.24 -6.06
CA GLY A 47 11.16 2.42 -5.35
C GLY A 47 11.32 2.26 -3.85
N MET A 48 11.62 3.37 -3.16
CA MET A 48 11.64 3.43 -1.69
C MET A 48 10.85 4.65 -1.20
N GLY A 49 9.86 4.42 -0.35
CA GLY A 49 9.08 5.45 0.35
C GLY A 49 9.45 5.49 1.83
N TYR A 50 9.88 6.65 2.33
CA TYR A 50 10.12 6.85 3.75
C TYR A 50 8.85 7.33 4.43
N LEU A 51 8.47 6.65 5.51
CA LEU A 51 7.28 6.95 6.29
C LEU A 51 7.66 7.76 7.52
N SER A 52 6.70 8.49 8.06
CA SER A 52 6.86 9.30 9.27
C SER A 52 5.53 9.55 9.94
N GLY A 53 5.49 9.89 11.23
CA GLY A 53 4.25 10.17 11.95
C GLY A 53 3.45 8.93 12.33
N THR A 54 2.27 9.12 12.89
CA THR A 54 1.55 8.07 13.62
C THR A 54 0.31 7.58 12.87
N ILE A 55 0.05 6.27 12.91
CA ILE A 55 -1.27 5.69 12.62
C ILE A 55 -1.93 5.35 13.95
N LYS A 56 -3.12 5.90 14.20
CA LYS A 56 -3.85 5.61 15.45
C LYS A 56 -4.27 4.15 15.51
N ALA A 57 -4.60 3.66 16.70
CA ALA A 57 -5.22 2.36 16.87
C ALA A 57 -6.43 2.20 15.93
N LYS A 58 -6.48 1.10 15.17
CA LYS A 58 -7.57 0.79 14.22
C LYS A 58 -7.78 1.80 13.09
N ASP A 59 -6.78 2.63 12.81
CA ASP A 59 -6.83 3.66 11.78
C ASP A 59 -5.99 3.29 10.55
N TYR A 60 -6.13 4.09 9.49
CA TYR A 60 -5.51 3.88 8.19
C TYR A 60 -4.53 4.99 7.87
N ARG A 61 -3.63 4.71 6.92
CA ARG A 61 -2.79 5.73 6.32
C ARG A 61 -2.38 5.39 4.91
N VAL A 62 -2.65 6.31 4.00
CA VAL A 62 -2.27 6.21 2.60
C VAL A 62 -0.91 6.85 2.36
N PHE A 63 -0.07 6.14 1.62
CA PHE A 63 1.17 6.65 1.07
C PHE A 63 1.13 6.53 -0.45
N GLY A 64 1.22 7.67 -1.13
CA GLY A 64 1.34 7.74 -2.58
C GLY A 64 2.49 8.64 -2.99
N LYS A 65 2.98 8.43 -4.20
CA LYS A 65 3.96 9.32 -4.84
C LYS A 65 3.43 9.78 -6.19
N GLY A 66 3.84 10.98 -6.61
CA GLY A 66 3.67 11.39 -8.00
C GLY A 66 4.65 10.63 -8.88
N SER A 67 4.19 10.28 -10.09
CA SER A 67 4.84 9.38 -11.05
C SER A 67 4.95 7.92 -10.56
N GLN A 68 4.90 7.00 -11.51
CA GLN A 68 4.97 5.55 -11.29
C GLN A 68 6.10 5.12 -10.36
N TRP A 69 5.77 4.28 -9.39
CA TRP A 69 6.69 3.66 -8.44
C TRP A 69 6.35 2.22 -8.09
N LEU A 70 5.14 1.74 -8.45
CA LEU A 70 4.71 0.34 -8.41
C LEU A 70 4.65 -0.18 -9.85
N ASP A 71 5.20 -1.37 -10.10
CA ASP A 71 5.00 -2.01 -11.40
C ASP A 71 3.67 -2.78 -11.43
N ASN A 72 2.90 -2.61 -12.50
CA ASN A 72 1.54 -3.15 -12.62
C ASN A 72 1.52 -4.69 -12.66
N GLU A 73 2.62 -5.35 -13.04
CA GLU A 73 2.71 -6.81 -13.17
C GLU A 73 3.89 -7.37 -12.39
N GLY A 74 3.62 -8.36 -11.53
CA GLY A 74 4.66 -9.13 -10.83
C GLY A 74 5.44 -8.39 -9.75
N ASP A 75 5.02 -7.17 -9.34
CA ASP A 75 5.69 -6.44 -8.26
C ASP A 75 5.26 -6.94 -6.87
N SER A 76 6.04 -6.54 -5.88
CA SER A 76 5.71 -6.69 -4.48
C SER A 76 6.16 -5.48 -3.69
N VAL A 77 5.36 -5.08 -2.71
CA VAL A 77 5.70 -4.02 -1.75
C VAL A 77 6.02 -4.67 -0.41
N ILE A 78 7.18 -4.31 0.13
CA ILE A 78 7.65 -4.71 1.45
C ILE A 78 7.56 -3.53 2.41
N LEU A 79 6.89 -3.72 3.55
CA LEU A 79 6.89 -2.80 4.68
C LEU A 79 7.97 -3.19 5.68
N ARG A 80 8.85 -2.26 6.05
CA ARG A 80 9.86 -2.45 7.11
C ARG A 80 9.75 -1.39 8.19
N ASP A 81 10.04 -1.79 9.42
CA ASP A 81 10.13 -0.86 10.53
C ASP A 81 11.45 -0.06 10.52
N ASN A 82 11.60 0.86 11.47
CA ASN A 82 12.80 1.68 11.64
C ASN A 82 14.06 0.85 12.01
N GLY A 83 13.90 -0.37 12.53
CA GLY A 83 15.00 -1.31 12.76
C GLY A 83 15.39 -2.10 11.51
N GLY A 84 14.64 -1.95 10.41
CA GLY A 84 14.80 -2.69 9.17
C GLY A 84 14.14 -4.07 9.17
N ALA A 85 13.41 -4.45 10.22
CA ALA A 85 12.68 -5.72 10.26
C ALA A 85 11.51 -5.67 9.27
N LYS A 86 11.28 -6.78 8.56
CA LYS A 86 10.13 -6.91 7.66
C LYS A 86 8.87 -7.09 8.49
N ILE A 87 7.93 -6.16 8.36
CA ILE A 87 6.63 -6.18 9.03
C ILE A 87 5.60 -6.87 8.16
N ASP A 88 5.59 -6.57 6.86
CA ASP A 88 4.61 -7.13 5.94
C ASP A 88 5.12 -7.11 4.49
N GLU A 89 4.48 -7.89 3.63
CA GLU A 89 4.74 -7.96 2.20
C GLU A 89 3.49 -8.39 1.44
N VAL A 90 3.27 -7.77 0.28
CA VAL A 90 2.21 -8.15 -0.66
C VAL A 90 2.78 -8.18 -2.06
N ALA A 91 2.48 -9.26 -2.77
CA ALA A 91 2.67 -9.36 -4.22
C ALA A 91 1.34 -9.07 -4.92
N PHE A 92 1.40 -8.38 -6.05
CA PHE A 92 0.20 -8.00 -6.79
C PHE A 92 0.44 -8.01 -8.30
N THR A 93 -0.66 -8.04 -9.03
CA THR A 93 -0.69 -7.83 -10.48
C THR A 93 -2.03 -7.23 -10.82
N ASP A 94 -1.99 -6.13 -11.55
CA ASP A 94 -3.14 -5.36 -11.97
C ASP A 94 -2.93 -4.88 -13.41
N THR A 95 -3.53 -5.60 -14.35
CA THR A 95 -3.47 -5.26 -15.78
C THR A 95 -4.61 -4.32 -16.20
N GLU A 96 -5.43 -3.86 -15.26
CA GLU A 96 -6.66 -3.12 -15.51
C GLU A 96 -6.45 -1.66 -15.11
N ASN A 97 -6.49 -0.75 -16.08
CA ASN A 97 -6.28 0.67 -15.87
C ASN A 97 -7.56 1.34 -15.30
N ASP A 98 -7.97 0.93 -14.10
CA ASP A 98 -9.21 1.32 -13.44
C ASP A 98 -9.03 1.54 -11.92
N ASP A 99 -10.12 1.77 -11.19
CA ASP A 99 -10.06 2.07 -9.74
C ASP A 99 -10.21 0.80 -8.86
N ARG A 100 -9.87 -0.37 -9.39
CA ARG A 100 -9.78 -1.60 -8.59
C ARG A 100 -8.39 -1.75 -8.00
N THR A 101 -8.35 -2.30 -6.81
CA THR A 101 -7.14 -2.43 -6.01
C THR A 101 -7.07 -3.81 -5.41
N TRP A 102 -5.85 -4.23 -5.07
CA TRP A 102 -5.66 -5.39 -4.20
C TRP A 102 -5.91 -4.97 -2.77
N GLN A 103 -6.83 -5.66 -2.08
CA GLN A 103 -7.27 -5.32 -0.73
C GLN A 103 -7.21 -6.53 0.19
N ARG A 104 -6.71 -6.36 1.42
CA ARG A 104 -6.95 -7.33 2.50
C ARG A 104 -8.44 -7.31 2.87
N TYR A 105 -9.08 -8.46 2.86
CA TYR A 105 -10.49 -8.57 3.22
C TYR A 105 -10.74 -9.72 4.19
N PRO A 106 -11.15 -9.45 5.45
CA PRO A 106 -11.21 -8.14 6.14
C PRO A 106 -9.88 -7.39 6.30
N ASN A 107 -9.93 -6.15 6.81
CA ASN A 107 -8.71 -5.33 7.04
C ASN A 107 -7.66 -6.07 7.87
N GLY A 108 -6.42 -6.02 7.42
CA GLY A 108 -5.28 -6.61 8.13
C GLY A 108 -5.24 -8.14 8.18
N GLU A 109 -6.16 -8.84 7.52
CA GLU A 109 -6.19 -10.31 7.42
C GLU A 109 -5.34 -10.84 6.26
N ASN A 110 -5.10 -12.15 6.22
CA ASN A 110 -4.24 -12.75 5.19
C ASN A 110 -4.89 -12.95 3.81
N SER A 111 -6.21 -12.77 3.71
CA SER A 111 -6.93 -12.93 2.44
C SER A 111 -6.90 -11.65 1.63
N TRP A 112 -6.67 -11.77 0.32
CA TRP A 112 -6.60 -10.65 -0.62
C TRP A 112 -7.64 -10.81 -1.72
N ASP A 113 -8.34 -9.72 -2.03
CA ASP A 113 -9.31 -9.66 -3.11
C ASP A 113 -9.03 -8.45 -4.00
N PHE A 114 -9.23 -8.61 -5.32
CA PHE A 114 -9.13 -7.52 -6.29
C PHE A 114 -10.52 -6.92 -6.57
N ARG A 115 -10.75 -5.67 -6.16
CA ARG A 115 -12.09 -5.04 -6.14
C ARG A 115 -12.01 -3.51 -6.12
N TRP A 116 -13.16 -2.84 -6.27
CA TRP A 116 -13.22 -1.37 -6.22
C TRP A 116 -12.63 -0.81 -4.94
N LYS A 117 -11.80 0.24 -5.09
CA LYS A 117 -11.02 0.83 -4.00
C LYS A 117 -11.85 1.25 -2.79
N THR A 118 -11.28 1.05 -1.61
CA THR A 118 -11.84 1.46 -0.31
C THR A 118 -10.93 2.42 0.43
N LYS A 119 -10.00 3.06 -0.26
CA LYS A 119 -9.07 4.09 0.23
C LYS A 119 -9.60 4.91 1.41
N GLU A 120 -8.88 4.87 2.53
CA GLU A 120 -9.17 5.51 3.83
C GLU A 120 -10.42 4.98 4.56
N TYR A 121 -11.03 3.91 4.07
CA TYR A 121 -12.18 3.24 4.67
C TYR A 121 -11.89 1.76 4.90
N SER A 122 -12.77 1.12 5.66
CA SER A 122 -12.70 -0.32 5.88
C SER A 122 -12.91 -1.09 4.58
N ASN A 123 -12.03 -2.05 4.31
CA ASN A 123 -12.21 -3.04 3.25
C ASN A 123 -13.40 -3.97 3.54
N GLY A 124 -13.91 -3.98 4.79
CA GLY A 124 -15.05 -4.74 5.30
C GLY A 124 -14.67 -5.84 6.28
N GLY A 125 -15.68 -6.56 6.80
CA GLY A 125 -15.57 -7.49 7.93
C GLY A 125 -16.41 -7.08 9.13
#